data_AF-A0AB33R591-F1
#
_entry.id   AF-A0AB33R591-F1
#
_cell.length_a   1.000
_cell.length_b   1.000
_cell.length_c   1.000
_cell.angle_alpha   90.00
_cell.angle_beta   90.00
_cell.angle_gamma   90.00
#
_symmetry.space_group_name_H-M   'P 1'
#
loop_
_entity.id
_entity.type
_entity.pdbx_description
1 polymer ?
#
loop_
_entity_poly.entity_id
_entity_poly.type
_entity_poly.pdbx_seq_one_letter_code
_entity_poly.pdbx_strand_id
1 'polypeptide(L)'
;MILKISKNSLGYDLSYPFVYIEQLTEAGYTAKDIKDKIVLIERDPEKTYDDMIAQAKAHGAVGVVMFNNVPGQANRLIRLNPHGMVLPLAFISHEFGKAMSTLNGNGTGSLMFDSSLSKAPSQKGNEMNHFSNWGLTSDGYLKPDVTAPGGDIYSTYNDNHYRSQTGTSMAAPQIAGASLLIKQYLEQIKPDLPKDQVADLVKNIMMSNAQVHVNPVTNVTTSPRQQGAGLLNLEAAVSSGLYVTGKDNYGSISLGNVTDNFSFEVTVHNLSQEAKSLRYETELLTDKVNPEEGRFTLTSRLLKTYLGEIIEVPANGQKTITITLDASAFTEELSQQMPNGYYLEGFVRFVDSNNQQNNQVTIPFVGFKGEFENLAVVEESIYQLKAKGEKGFYFDESGPKDDIYVGKHFTGLVTLGTDTNVSTATISDNGLHTLGTFRNQDGKFILGRNNQGQPVLAISPNRIFWQTFNRC
;
A
#
# COMPACT_ATOMS: atom_id res chain seq x y z
N MET A 1 10.30 12.81 -11.43
CA MET A 1 11.66 12.86 -10.81
C MET A 1 12.67 12.73 -11.95
N ILE A 2 13.38 13.80 -12.29
CA ILE A 2 14.35 13.80 -13.40
C ILE A 2 15.72 13.43 -12.83
N LEU A 3 16.23 12.26 -13.22
CA LEU A 3 17.63 11.88 -13.01
C LEU A 3 18.49 12.69 -13.98
N LYS A 4 19.27 13.63 -13.44
CA LYS A 4 20.39 14.25 -14.16
C LYS A 4 21.57 13.29 -14.07
N ILE A 5 22.13 12.87 -15.21
CA ILE A 5 23.57 12.72 -15.53
C ILE A 5 23.68 12.32 -17.01
N SER A 6 23.97 13.29 -17.88
CA SER A 6 24.90 13.18 -19.01
C SER A 6 25.15 14.60 -19.56
N LYS A 7 26.31 14.86 -20.16
CA LYS A 7 26.75 16.19 -20.66
C LYS A 7 25.90 16.74 -21.83
N ASN A 8 24.89 16.00 -22.29
CA ASN A 8 23.97 16.38 -23.37
C ASN A 8 22.51 16.45 -22.86
N SER A 9 22.23 17.27 -21.85
CA SER A 9 20.86 17.46 -21.38
C SER A 9 20.07 18.35 -22.34
N LEU A 10 18.88 17.89 -22.76
CA LEU A 10 17.86 18.77 -23.35
C LEU A 10 17.62 19.94 -22.40
N GLY A 11 17.58 21.16 -22.94
CA GLY A 11 17.33 22.38 -22.19
C GLY A 11 15.84 22.58 -21.93
N TYR A 12 15.54 23.40 -20.93
CA TYR A 12 14.17 23.84 -20.67
C TYR A 12 13.78 24.99 -21.60
N ASP A 13 12.49 25.16 -21.83
CA ASP A 13 11.89 26.22 -22.66
C ASP A 13 12.42 26.25 -24.12
N LEU A 14 12.91 25.11 -24.59
CA LEU A 14 13.35 24.88 -25.96
C LEU A 14 12.41 23.89 -26.65
N SER A 15 12.14 24.16 -27.92
CA SER A 15 11.25 23.35 -28.77
C SER A 15 12.06 22.27 -29.46
N TYR A 16 11.71 21.01 -29.22
CA TYR A 16 12.38 19.85 -29.79
C TYR A 16 11.43 19.08 -30.71
N PRO A 17 11.82 18.77 -31.95
CA PRO A 17 11.03 17.89 -32.79
C PRO A 17 10.94 16.49 -32.16
N PHE A 18 9.77 15.87 -32.24
CA PHE A 18 9.59 14.48 -31.85
C PHE A 18 8.98 13.64 -32.97
N VAL A 19 9.22 12.33 -32.92
CA VAL A 19 8.64 11.32 -33.82
C VAL A 19 8.22 10.08 -33.05
N TYR A 20 7.02 9.59 -33.34
CA TYR A 20 6.48 8.34 -32.79
C TYR A 20 7.03 7.13 -33.54
N ILE A 21 7.50 6.14 -32.77
CA ILE A 21 7.92 4.83 -33.26
C ILE A 21 6.93 3.79 -32.75
N GLU A 22 6.10 3.29 -33.67
CA GLU A 22 5.06 2.30 -33.36
C GLU A 22 5.64 0.90 -33.14
N GLN A 23 6.58 0.50 -33.99
CA GLN A 23 7.23 -0.80 -33.89
C GLN A 23 8.66 -0.60 -33.40
N LEU A 24 8.97 -1.13 -32.22
CA LEU A 24 10.31 -1.04 -31.62
C LEU A 24 11.30 -2.02 -32.26
N THR A 25 11.26 -2.17 -33.57
CA THR A 25 12.14 -3.06 -34.36
C THR A 25 13.12 -2.21 -35.17
N GLU A 26 14.21 -2.81 -35.64
CA GLU A 26 15.17 -2.13 -36.52
C GLU A 26 14.48 -1.48 -37.74
N ALA A 27 13.53 -2.21 -38.34
CA ALA A 27 12.74 -1.72 -39.46
C ALA A 27 11.86 -0.53 -39.07
N GLY A 28 11.23 -0.57 -37.88
CA GLY A 28 10.38 0.52 -37.38
C GLY A 28 11.15 1.81 -37.13
N TYR A 29 12.37 1.71 -36.60
CA TYR A 29 13.26 2.88 -36.45
C TYR A 29 13.77 3.37 -37.81
N THR A 30 14.26 2.48 -38.68
CA THR A 30 14.79 2.87 -40.01
C THR A 30 13.73 3.50 -40.93
N ALA A 31 12.45 3.19 -40.72
CA ALA A 31 11.33 3.78 -41.46
C ALA A 31 11.03 5.25 -41.12
N LYS A 32 11.69 5.84 -40.11
CA LYS A 32 11.43 7.18 -39.61
C LYS A 32 12.71 8.02 -39.56
N ASP A 33 12.58 9.31 -39.81
CA ASP A 33 13.68 10.26 -39.64
C ASP A 33 13.81 10.64 -38.16
N ILE A 34 14.78 10.03 -37.46
CA ILE A 34 14.96 10.12 -36.00
C ILE A 34 16.10 11.06 -35.60
N LYS A 35 17.06 11.30 -36.49
CA LYS A 35 18.28 12.02 -36.16
C LYS A 35 17.96 13.39 -35.57
N ASP A 36 18.57 13.70 -34.42
CA ASP A 36 18.39 14.96 -33.70
C ASP A 36 16.95 15.22 -33.18
N LYS A 37 16.11 14.17 -33.10
CA LYS A 37 14.74 14.24 -32.57
C LYS A 37 14.58 13.47 -31.26
N ILE A 38 13.55 13.86 -30.51
CA ILE A 38 13.04 13.06 -29.40
C ILE A 38 12.20 11.92 -29.97
N VAL A 39 12.41 10.71 -29.48
CA VAL A 39 11.59 9.58 -29.86
C VAL A 39 10.46 9.40 -28.83
N LEU A 40 9.22 9.34 -29.32
CA LEU A 40 8.06 8.90 -28.55
C LEU A 40 7.88 7.39 -28.75
N ILE A 41 7.86 6.61 -27.67
CA ILE A 41 7.65 5.16 -27.69
C ILE A 41 6.59 4.72 -26.69
N GLU A 42 5.79 3.73 -27.07
CA GLU A 42 4.94 2.99 -26.14
C GLU A 42 5.79 1.99 -25.34
N ARG A 43 5.51 1.81 -24.05
CA ARG A 43 6.16 0.79 -23.23
C ARG A 43 5.88 -0.61 -23.80
N ASP A 44 6.93 -1.37 -24.08
CA ASP A 44 6.82 -2.77 -24.50
C ASP A 44 7.08 -3.67 -23.28
N PRO A 45 6.13 -4.51 -22.85
CA PRO A 45 6.32 -5.39 -21.69
C PRO A 45 7.35 -6.49 -21.94
N GLU A 46 7.66 -6.81 -23.20
CA GLU A 46 8.62 -7.85 -23.59
C GLU A 46 10.06 -7.32 -23.66
N LYS A 47 10.27 -6.01 -23.48
CA LYS A 47 11.58 -5.35 -23.54
C LYS A 47 11.91 -4.63 -22.25
N THR A 48 13.20 -4.57 -21.92
CA THR A 48 13.65 -3.75 -20.80
C THR A 48 13.65 -2.27 -21.17
N TYR A 49 13.46 -1.40 -20.17
CA TYR A 49 13.57 0.05 -20.38
C TYR A 49 14.95 0.45 -20.94
N ASP A 50 16.01 -0.20 -20.44
CA ASP A 50 17.39 0.06 -20.89
C ASP A 50 17.56 -0.25 -22.39
N ASP A 51 17.07 -1.41 -22.85
CA ASP A 51 17.18 -1.81 -24.27
C ASP A 51 16.39 -0.88 -25.19
N MET A 52 15.18 -0.48 -24.80
CA MET A 52 14.37 0.46 -25.57
C MET A 52 15.08 1.81 -25.74
N ILE A 53 15.75 2.31 -24.69
CA ILE A 53 16.48 3.59 -24.72
C ILE A 53 17.78 3.46 -25.53
N ALA A 54 18.52 2.37 -25.35
CA ALA A 54 19.74 2.09 -26.10
C ALA A 54 19.46 1.94 -27.60
N GLN A 55 18.35 1.29 -27.98
CA GLN A 55 17.92 1.17 -29.37
C GLN A 55 17.60 2.55 -29.98
N ALA A 56 16.89 3.42 -29.27
CA ALA A 56 16.63 4.78 -29.72
C ALA A 56 17.93 5.58 -29.91
N LYS A 57 18.90 5.42 -28.99
CA LYS A 57 20.22 6.05 -29.09
C LYS A 57 20.99 5.60 -30.33
N ALA A 58 20.98 4.30 -30.62
CA ALA A 58 21.68 3.73 -31.78
C ALA A 58 21.18 4.32 -33.11
N HIS A 59 19.91 4.75 -33.16
CA HIS A 59 19.29 5.37 -34.33
C HIS A 59 19.38 6.90 -34.36
N GLY A 60 20.14 7.51 -33.45
CA GLY A 60 20.43 8.95 -33.47
C GLY A 60 19.43 9.84 -32.72
N ALA A 61 18.57 9.26 -31.87
CA ALA A 61 17.69 10.05 -31.00
C ALA A 61 18.50 10.89 -30.01
N VAL A 62 17.94 12.04 -29.62
CA VAL A 62 18.52 12.95 -28.60
C VAL A 62 17.79 12.88 -27.25
N GLY A 63 16.65 12.19 -27.20
CA GLY A 63 15.90 11.92 -25.97
C GLY A 63 14.77 10.93 -26.23
N VAL A 64 14.20 10.40 -25.15
CA VAL A 64 13.08 9.47 -25.18
C VAL A 64 11.94 9.99 -24.33
N VAL A 65 10.73 10.00 -24.90
CA VAL A 65 9.48 10.10 -24.15
C VAL A 65 8.81 8.74 -24.25
N MET A 66 8.70 8.05 -23.12
CA MET A 66 8.04 6.76 -23.04
C MET A 66 6.65 6.94 -22.44
N PHE A 67 5.63 6.33 -23.03
CA PHE A 67 4.29 6.33 -22.46
C PHE A 67 3.83 4.94 -22.03
N ASN A 68 2.95 4.91 -21.04
CA ASN A 68 2.44 3.65 -20.51
C ASN A 68 1.62 2.89 -21.56
N ASN A 69 1.66 1.57 -21.52
CA ASN A 69 0.90 0.69 -22.41
C ASN A 69 -0.43 0.22 -21.82
N VAL A 70 -0.73 0.65 -20.60
CA VAL A 70 -1.98 0.32 -19.90
C VAL A 70 -2.76 1.63 -19.67
N PRO A 71 -3.95 1.80 -20.28
CA PRO A 71 -4.82 2.95 -20.04
C PRO A 71 -5.12 3.15 -18.55
N GLY A 72 -5.13 4.40 -18.08
CA GLY A 72 -5.38 4.78 -16.70
C GLY A 72 -4.28 4.42 -15.70
N GLN A 73 -3.24 3.69 -16.13
CA GLN A 73 -2.14 3.34 -15.24
C GLN A 73 -1.18 4.51 -15.08
N ALA A 74 -1.01 4.96 -13.85
CA ALA A 74 -0.05 6.00 -13.53
C ALA A 74 1.40 5.61 -13.85
N ASN A 75 2.22 6.64 -14.04
CA ASN A 75 3.60 6.50 -14.49
C ASN A 75 4.46 5.60 -13.59
N ARG A 76 5.34 4.82 -14.21
CA ARG A 76 6.29 3.95 -13.52
C ARG A 76 7.54 4.72 -13.10
N LEU A 77 8.05 4.41 -11.91
CA LEU A 77 9.42 4.80 -11.54
C LEU A 77 10.39 3.90 -12.28
N ILE A 78 11.13 4.47 -13.23
CA ILE A 78 12.11 3.73 -14.02
C ILE A 78 13.46 3.78 -13.30
N ARG A 79 14.01 2.60 -13.02
CA ARG A 79 15.40 2.44 -12.59
C ARG A 79 16.20 1.96 -13.79
N LEU A 80 17.16 2.76 -14.22
CA LEU A 80 18.04 2.45 -15.34
C LEU A 80 19.38 1.97 -14.81
N ASN A 81 19.99 1.06 -15.55
CA ASN A 81 21.40 0.70 -15.38
C ASN A 81 22.27 1.55 -16.36
N PRO A 82 23.61 1.45 -16.33
CA PRO A 82 24.46 2.24 -17.21
C PRO A 82 24.17 2.08 -18.72
N HIS A 83 23.59 0.97 -19.15
CA HIS A 83 23.17 0.72 -20.55
C HIS A 83 22.01 1.62 -20.98
N GLY A 84 21.02 1.85 -20.10
CA GLY A 84 19.88 2.74 -20.38
C GLY A 84 20.13 4.21 -20.07
N MET A 85 21.16 4.55 -19.27
CA MET A 85 21.52 5.93 -18.92
C MET A 85 22.24 6.70 -20.06
N VAL A 86 21.90 6.41 -21.31
CA VAL A 86 22.54 6.98 -22.51
C VAL A 86 21.79 8.16 -23.13
N LEU A 87 20.52 8.37 -22.76
CA LEU A 87 19.66 9.48 -23.20
C LEU A 87 18.81 10.05 -22.06
N PRO A 88 18.41 11.34 -22.13
CA PRO A 88 17.34 11.87 -21.30
C PRO A 88 16.02 11.10 -21.53
N LEU A 89 15.32 10.79 -20.45
CA LEU A 89 14.05 10.05 -20.45
C LEU A 89 12.96 10.82 -19.69
N ALA A 90 11.79 10.96 -20.30
CA ALA A 90 10.55 11.30 -19.61
C ALA A 90 9.55 10.15 -19.74
N PHE A 91 8.76 9.89 -18.69
CA PHE A 91 7.67 8.93 -18.73
C PHE A 91 6.33 9.64 -18.57
N ILE A 92 5.36 9.35 -19.44
CA ILE A 92 4.03 9.99 -19.46
C ILE A 92 2.90 8.95 -19.46
N SER A 93 1.65 9.37 -19.22
CA SER A 93 0.54 8.42 -19.20
C SER A 93 0.24 7.88 -20.59
N HIS A 94 -0.45 6.74 -20.63
CA HIS A 94 -0.96 6.15 -21.85
C HIS A 94 -1.78 7.18 -22.65
N GLU A 95 -2.65 7.94 -22.01
CA GLU A 95 -3.55 8.89 -22.67
C GLU A 95 -2.78 10.02 -23.37
N PHE A 96 -1.79 10.60 -22.69
CA PHE A 96 -0.95 11.64 -23.29
C PHE A 96 -0.11 11.09 -24.44
N GLY A 97 0.52 9.92 -24.23
CA GLY A 97 1.31 9.28 -25.26
C GLY A 97 0.49 8.89 -26.49
N LYS A 98 -0.71 8.37 -26.30
CA LYS A 98 -1.60 8.00 -27.40
C LYS A 98 -2.05 9.23 -28.19
N ALA A 99 -2.39 10.33 -27.52
CA ALA A 99 -2.69 11.60 -28.17
C ALA A 99 -1.47 12.15 -28.96
N MET A 100 -0.26 12.05 -28.40
CA MET A 100 0.96 12.45 -29.12
C MET A 100 1.29 11.52 -30.29
N SER A 101 0.98 10.23 -30.20
CA SER A 101 1.27 9.22 -31.23
C SER A 101 0.49 9.43 -32.55
N THR A 102 -0.60 10.20 -32.49
CA THR A 102 -1.45 10.53 -33.66
C THR A 102 -1.31 11.99 -34.09
N LEU A 103 -0.49 12.80 -33.39
CA LEU A 103 -0.29 14.22 -33.69
C LEU A 103 0.20 14.39 -35.13
N ASN A 104 -0.33 15.40 -35.84
CA ASN A 104 -0.07 15.66 -37.26
C ASN A 104 -0.30 14.44 -38.19
N GLY A 105 -1.14 13.49 -37.77
CA GLY A 105 -1.55 12.31 -38.55
C GLY A 105 -0.56 11.15 -38.53
N ASN A 106 0.67 11.35 -38.05
CA ASN A 106 1.73 10.33 -38.06
C ASN A 106 2.60 10.31 -36.79
N GLY A 107 2.17 11.00 -35.74
CA GLY A 107 2.86 11.09 -34.46
C GLY A 107 4.14 11.92 -34.50
N THR A 108 4.12 13.02 -35.25
CA THR A 108 5.24 13.97 -35.29
C THR A 108 4.80 15.32 -34.78
N GLY A 109 5.70 16.08 -34.17
CA GLY A 109 5.40 17.42 -33.68
C GLY A 109 6.58 18.06 -32.99
N SER A 110 6.30 19.07 -32.17
CA SER A 110 7.29 19.66 -31.29
C SER A 110 6.90 19.47 -29.83
N LEU A 111 7.91 19.27 -28.99
CA LEU A 111 7.79 19.09 -27.55
C LEU A 111 8.68 20.11 -26.85
N MET A 112 8.17 20.72 -25.79
CA MET A 112 8.92 21.62 -24.93
C MET A 112 8.87 21.11 -23.49
N PHE A 113 10.00 21.21 -22.79
CA PHE A 113 10.06 20.94 -21.36
C PHE A 113 10.08 22.28 -20.63
N ASP A 114 8.96 22.64 -20.01
CA ASP A 114 8.83 23.92 -19.31
C ASP A 114 9.78 23.99 -18.11
N SER A 115 10.47 25.11 -17.93
CA SER A 115 11.24 25.39 -16.71
C SER A 115 10.32 25.74 -15.53
N SER A 116 9.16 26.33 -15.82
CA SER A 116 8.15 26.71 -14.83
C SER A 116 7.23 25.55 -14.50
N LEU A 117 6.88 25.41 -13.22
CA LEU A 117 5.86 24.46 -12.79
C LEU A 117 4.47 24.92 -13.23
N SER A 118 3.67 23.97 -13.72
CA SER A 118 2.25 24.16 -14.00
C SER A 118 1.39 23.24 -13.13
N LYS A 119 0.12 23.59 -12.96
CA LYS A 119 -0.85 22.74 -12.25
C LYS A 119 -1.42 21.74 -13.24
N ALA A 120 -1.39 20.45 -12.88
CA ALA A 120 -1.99 19.38 -13.65
C ALA A 120 -2.81 18.46 -12.73
N PRO A 121 -3.88 17.81 -13.25
CA PRO A 121 -4.54 16.72 -12.53
C PRO A 121 -3.55 15.60 -12.23
N SER A 122 -3.60 15.04 -11.02
CA SER A 122 -2.79 13.88 -10.67
C SER A 122 -3.33 12.62 -11.35
N GLN A 123 -2.43 11.81 -11.91
CA GLN A 123 -2.76 10.50 -12.50
C GLN A 123 -3.23 9.47 -11.46
N LYS A 124 -2.98 9.72 -10.17
CA LYS A 124 -3.42 8.90 -9.02
C LYS A 124 -4.26 9.73 -8.05
N GLY A 125 -4.97 10.74 -8.58
CA GLY A 125 -5.82 11.60 -7.78
C GLY A 125 -6.92 10.80 -7.10
N ASN A 126 -7.20 11.12 -5.84
CA ASN A 126 -8.21 10.42 -5.03
C ASN A 126 -7.95 8.90 -4.90
N GLU A 127 -6.70 8.46 -4.95
CA GLU A 127 -6.29 7.12 -4.55
C GLU A 127 -5.56 7.17 -3.21
N MET A 128 -5.73 6.13 -2.39
CA MET A 128 -4.89 5.96 -1.21
C MET A 128 -3.44 5.76 -1.62
N ASN A 129 -2.53 6.47 -0.95
CA ASN A 129 -1.11 6.37 -1.27
C ASN A 129 -0.59 4.96 -0.96
N HIS A 130 0.08 4.34 -1.94
CA HIS A 130 0.50 2.95 -1.84
C HIS A 130 1.55 2.64 -0.75
N PHE A 131 2.26 3.66 -0.24
CA PHE A 131 3.21 3.51 0.87
C PHE A 131 2.59 3.83 2.23
N SER A 132 1.32 4.26 2.29
CA SER A 132 0.65 4.52 3.56
C SER A 132 0.57 3.21 4.35
N ASN A 133 1.00 3.25 5.61
CA ASN A 133 0.89 2.08 6.49
C ASN A 133 -0.58 1.71 6.70
N TRP A 134 -0.80 0.41 6.76
CA TRP A 134 -2.08 -0.18 7.14
C TRP A 134 -2.04 -0.63 8.60
N GLY A 135 -3.21 -0.68 9.22
CA GLY A 135 -3.43 -1.40 10.46
C GLY A 135 -3.47 -2.91 10.29
N LEU A 136 -3.65 -3.65 11.39
CA LEU A 136 -3.87 -3.15 12.76
C LEU A 136 -2.56 -2.75 13.44
N THR A 137 -2.65 -2.23 14.67
CA THR A 137 -1.50 -2.21 15.57
C THR A 137 -1.05 -3.64 15.90
N SER A 138 0.17 -3.82 16.41
CA SER A 138 0.70 -5.15 16.76
C SER A 138 -0.13 -5.91 17.79
N ASP A 139 -0.90 -5.20 18.60
CA ASP A 139 -1.81 -5.71 19.64
C ASP A 139 -3.30 -5.71 19.20
N GLY A 140 -3.59 -5.47 17.91
CA GLY A 140 -4.91 -5.71 17.33
C GLY A 140 -5.90 -4.54 17.40
N TYR A 141 -5.44 -3.30 17.65
CA TYR A 141 -6.28 -2.11 17.63
C TYR A 141 -6.29 -1.41 16.27
N LEU A 142 -7.40 -0.76 15.96
CA LEU A 142 -7.59 -0.04 14.71
C LEU A 142 -6.75 1.24 14.62
N LYS A 143 -5.84 1.24 13.64
CA LYS A 143 -5.09 2.40 13.13
C LYS A 143 -4.98 2.30 11.60
N PRO A 144 -4.74 3.41 10.88
CA PRO A 144 -4.64 4.80 11.34
C PRO A 144 -6.00 5.36 11.82
N ASP A 145 -6.00 6.55 12.44
CA ASP A 145 -7.23 7.17 12.94
C ASP A 145 -8.02 7.91 11.83
N VAL A 146 -7.32 8.61 10.94
CA VAL A 146 -7.89 9.51 9.93
C VAL A 146 -6.91 9.69 8.77
N THR A 147 -7.41 10.02 7.59
CA THR A 147 -6.65 10.26 6.36
C THR A 147 -6.63 11.75 6.01
N ALA A 148 -5.52 12.23 5.46
CA ALA A 148 -5.42 13.56 4.86
C ALA A 148 -4.53 13.51 3.60
N PRO A 149 -4.61 14.52 2.71
CA PRO A 149 -3.76 14.59 1.53
C PRO A 149 -2.27 14.57 1.89
N GLY A 150 -1.56 13.56 1.39
CA GLY A 150 -0.11 13.39 1.57
C GLY A 150 0.66 13.06 0.29
N GLY A 151 -0.01 12.96 -0.86
CA GLY A 151 0.60 12.71 -2.16
C GLY A 151 0.83 14.01 -2.93
N ASP A 152 2.03 14.18 -3.47
CA ASP A 152 2.45 15.29 -4.33
C ASP A 152 2.19 16.69 -3.73
N ILE A 153 2.29 16.81 -2.40
CA ILE A 153 2.02 18.03 -1.66
C ILE A 153 3.12 19.06 -1.92
N TYR A 154 2.75 20.15 -2.58
CA TYR A 154 3.63 21.29 -2.82
C TYR A 154 3.72 22.18 -1.58
N SER A 155 4.91 22.32 -1.02
CA SER A 155 5.13 23.09 0.21
C SER A 155 6.49 23.79 0.21
N THR A 156 6.74 24.57 1.27
CA THR A 156 7.97 25.35 1.48
C THR A 156 9.19 24.45 1.57
N TYR A 157 10.30 24.93 1.02
CA TYR A 157 11.62 24.32 1.05
C TYR A 157 12.66 25.39 1.40
N ASN A 158 13.93 24.98 1.56
CA ASN A 158 15.00 25.90 1.95
C ASN A 158 15.15 27.07 0.96
N ASP A 159 15.67 28.19 1.47
CA ASP A 159 16.11 29.32 0.66
C ASP A 159 15.03 29.90 -0.27
N ASN A 160 13.80 30.04 0.23
CA ASN A 160 12.61 30.48 -0.52
C ASN A 160 12.23 29.59 -1.72
N HIS A 161 12.66 28.33 -1.73
CA HIS A 161 12.23 27.35 -2.73
C HIS A 161 10.97 26.62 -2.27
N TYR A 162 10.38 25.88 -3.20
CA TYR A 162 9.21 25.05 -2.97
C TYR A 162 9.37 23.74 -3.71
N ARG A 163 8.77 22.68 -3.18
CA ARG A 163 8.86 21.34 -3.77
C ARG A 163 7.64 20.49 -3.42
N SER A 164 7.24 19.62 -4.35
CA SER A 164 6.28 18.55 -4.07
C SER A 164 6.95 17.36 -3.40
N GLN A 165 6.34 16.87 -2.31
CA GLN A 165 6.74 15.65 -1.61
C GLN A 165 5.54 14.73 -1.41
N THR A 166 5.82 13.43 -1.26
CA THR A 166 4.82 12.39 -1.06
C THR A 166 5.17 11.59 0.19
N GLY A 167 4.22 11.48 1.11
CA GLY A 167 4.35 10.67 2.32
C GLY A 167 3.31 11.00 3.39
N THR A 168 3.13 10.09 4.36
CA THR A 168 2.31 10.35 5.55
C THR A 168 2.86 11.50 6.39
N SER A 169 4.17 11.77 6.32
CA SER A 169 4.79 12.98 6.88
C SER A 169 4.22 14.29 6.34
N MET A 170 3.62 14.29 5.15
CA MET A 170 2.93 15.45 4.57
C MET A 170 1.44 15.48 4.93
N ALA A 171 0.83 14.33 5.21
CA ALA A 171 -0.55 14.24 5.70
C ALA A 171 -0.67 14.65 7.17
N ALA A 172 0.28 14.24 8.02
CA ALA A 172 0.30 14.56 9.46
C ALA A 172 0.18 16.07 9.79
N PRO A 173 0.92 17.00 9.14
CA PRO A 173 0.75 18.43 9.40
C PRO A 173 -0.61 19.00 8.97
N GLN A 174 -1.31 18.38 8.01
CA GLN A 174 -2.69 18.76 7.68
C GLN A 174 -3.62 18.48 8.86
N ILE A 175 -3.48 17.29 9.45
CA ILE A 175 -4.22 16.90 10.67
C ILE A 175 -3.86 17.83 11.83
N ALA A 176 -2.58 18.13 12.04
CA ALA A 176 -2.15 19.05 13.09
C ALA A 176 -2.78 20.45 12.95
N GLY A 177 -2.80 21.00 11.73
CA GLY A 177 -3.47 22.28 11.44
C GLY A 177 -4.98 22.21 11.70
N ALA A 178 -5.64 21.14 11.26
CA ALA A 178 -7.07 20.94 11.52
C ALA A 178 -7.39 20.79 13.01
N SER A 179 -6.54 20.10 13.78
CA SER A 179 -6.70 19.98 15.24
C SER A 179 -6.65 21.33 15.93
N LEU A 180 -5.81 22.27 15.48
CA LEU A 180 -5.77 23.63 16.03
C LEU A 180 -7.08 24.37 15.80
N LEU A 181 -7.65 24.25 14.60
CA LEU A 181 -8.89 24.94 14.23
C LEU A 181 -10.11 24.35 14.96
N ILE A 182 -10.19 23.02 15.09
CA ILE A 182 -11.24 22.36 15.86
C ILE A 182 -11.12 22.72 17.35
N LYS A 183 -9.89 22.78 17.89
CA LYS A 183 -9.66 23.25 19.26
C LYS A 183 -10.16 24.69 19.46
N GLN A 184 -9.84 25.59 18.54
CA GLN A 184 -10.30 26.98 18.59
C GLN A 184 -11.84 27.07 18.56
N TYR A 185 -12.49 26.25 17.74
CA TYR A 185 -13.95 26.13 17.72
C TYR A 185 -14.50 25.67 19.07
N LEU A 186 -13.92 24.62 19.68
CA LEU A 186 -14.35 24.13 20.99
C LEU A 186 -14.18 25.17 22.10
N GLU A 187 -13.12 25.98 22.08
CA GLU A 187 -12.93 27.08 23.03
C GLU A 187 -14.06 28.12 22.95
N GLN A 188 -14.72 28.27 21.80
CA GLN A 188 -15.86 29.18 21.63
C GLN A 188 -17.17 28.54 22.10
N ILE A 189 -17.44 27.28 21.74
CA ILE A 189 -18.74 26.64 22.00
C ILE A 189 -18.81 25.90 23.34
N LYS A 190 -17.65 25.56 23.93
CA LYS A 190 -17.52 24.87 25.22
C LYS A 190 -16.35 25.47 26.03
N PRO A 191 -16.45 26.75 26.46
CA PRO A 191 -15.38 27.43 27.19
C PRO A 191 -15.03 26.76 28.52
N ASP A 192 -15.98 26.01 29.11
CA ASP A 192 -15.81 25.32 30.38
C ASP A 192 -15.31 23.86 30.24
N LEU A 193 -14.93 23.43 29.02
CA LEU A 193 -14.41 22.07 28.79
C LEU A 193 -13.09 21.85 29.56
N PRO A 194 -12.98 20.81 30.39
CA PRO A 194 -11.73 20.48 31.09
C PRO A 194 -10.57 20.25 30.10
N LYS A 195 -9.40 20.83 30.41
CA LYS A 195 -8.24 20.85 29.51
C LYS A 195 -7.75 19.45 29.11
N ASP A 196 -7.90 18.48 30.00
CA ASP A 196 -7.57 17.07 29.81
C ASP A 196 -8.51 16.35 28.84
N GLN A 197 -9.72 16.88 28.60
CA GLN A 197 -10.70 16.30 27.67
C GLN A 197 -10.66 16.93 26.27
N VAL A 198 -9.99 18.08 26.10
CA VAL A 198 -9.98 18.83 24.84
C VAL A 198 -9.40 17.99 23.70
N ALA A 199 -8.28 17.32 23.93
CA ALA A 199 -7.58 16.58 22.87
C ALA A 199 -8.42 15.41 22.34
N ASP A 200 -9.05 14.64 23.24
CA ASP A 200 -9.90 13.51 22.87
C ASP A 200 -11.16 13.98 22.13
N LEU A 201 -11.77 15.08 22.57
CA LEU A 201 -12.94 15.64 21.88
C LEU A 201 -12.58 16.19 20.49
N VAL A 202 -11.45 16.90 20.35
CA VAL A 202 -10.94 17.35 19.04
C VAL A 202 -10.79 16.16 18.09
N LYS A 203 -10.21 15.07 18.60
CA LYS A 203 -9.97 13.86 17.83
C LYS A 203 -11.27 13.15 17.44
N ASN A 204 -12.19 12.97 18.37
CA ASN A 204 -13.49 12.33 18.11
C ASN A 204 -14.29 13.13 17.08
N ILE A 205 -14.35 14.46 17.22
CA ILE A 205 -15.00 15.34 16.23
C ILE A 205 -14.36 15.18 14.85
N MET A 206 -13.02 15.21 14.78
CA MET A 206 -12.31 15.07 13.51
C MET A 206 -12.58 13.73 12.84
N MET A 207 -12.48 12.62 13.58
CA MET A 207 -12.69 11.27 13.07
C MET A 207 -14.13 11.09 12.63
N SER A 208 -15.10 11.44 13.48
CA SER A 208 -16.51 11.20 13.18
C SER A 208 -17.02 12.00 11.99
N ASN A 209 -16.47 13.19 11.74
CA ASN A 209 -16.87 14.03 10.61
C ASN A 209 -16.03 13.79 9.35
N ALA A 210 -15.09 12.85 9.38
CA ALA A 210 -14.31 12.50 8.21
C ALA A 210 -15.18 11.88 7.10
N GLN A 211 -14.83 12.16 5.85
CA GLN A 211 -15.52 11.61 4.69
C GLN A 211 -14.93 10.25 4.34
N VAL A 212 -15.73 9.19 4.47
CA VAL A 212 -15.29 7.84 4.11
C VAL A 212 -14.94 7.78 2.62
N HIS A 213 -13.71 7.40 2.33
CA HIS A 213 -13.16 7.26 1.00
C HIS A 213 -13.67 5.98 0.31
N VAL A 214 -14.03 6.12 -0.97
CA VAL A 214 -14.36 5.02 -1.88
C VAL A 214 -13.22 4.89 -2.87
N ASN A 215 -12.68 3.68 -3.02
CA ASN A 215 -11.58 3.43 -3.94
C ASN A 215 -12.08 3.68 -5.38
N PRO A 216 -11.47 4.61 -6.15
CA PRO A 216 -11.97 4.98 -7.48
C PRO A 216 -11.78 3.89 -8.54
N VAL A 217 -10.91 2.91 -8.29
CA VAL A 217 -10.64 1.79 -9.20
C VAL A 217 -11.66 0.66 -8.99
N THR A 218 -11.96 0.33 -7.73
CA THR A 218 -12.87 -0.78 -7.42
C THR A 218 -14.31 -0.35 -7.19
N ASN A 219 -14.56 0.96 -6.98
CA ASN A 219 -15.84 1.52 -6.54
C ASN A 219 -16.37 0.91 -5.22
N VAL A 220 -15.46 0.43 -4.36
CA VAL A 220 -15.78 -0.10 -3.04
C VAL A 220 -15.17 0.81 -1.97
N THR A 221 -15.88 1.01 -0.87
CA THR A 221 -15.37 1.69 0.32
C THR A 221 -13.99 1.13 0.70
N THR A 222 -13.04 2.02 0.93
CA THR A 222 -11.69 1.63 1.33
C THR A 222 -11.69 1.04 2.75
N SER A 223 -10.83 0.07 3.03
CA SER A 223 -10.75 -0.55 4.36
C SER A 223 -10.50 0.48 5.47
N PRO A 224 -11.21 0.42 6.61
CA PRO A 224 -10.87 1.21 7.79
C PRO A 224 -9.41 1.03 8.25
N ARG A 225 -8.82 -0.15 8.05
CA ARG A 225 -7.39 -0.39 8.35
C ARG A 225 -6.44 0.42 7.47
N GLN A 226 -6.90 0.92 6.32
CA GLN A 226 -6.12 1.79 5.44
C GLN A 226 -6.43 3.27 5.66
N GLN A 227 -7.71 3.64 5.78
CA GLN A 227 -8.14 5.04 5.78
C GLN A 227 -8.48 5.61 7.17
N GLY A 228 -8.58 4.76 8.20
CA GLY A 228 -9.14 5.14 9.48
C GLY A 228 -10.62 5.49 9.36
N ALA A 229 -11.04 6.59 9.99
CA ALA A 229 -12.42 7.09 9.90
C ALA A 229 -12.76 7.75 8.56
N GLY A 230 -11.76 8.10 7.74
CA GLY A 230 -11.96 8.70 6.43
C GLY A 230 -11.04 9.88 6.15
N LEU A 231 -11.27 10.56 5.02
CA LEU A 231 -10.60 11.78 4.63
C LEU A 231 -11.05 12.96 5.51
N LEU A 232 -10.09 13.74 6.01
CA LEU A 232 -10.32 14.96 6.78
C LEU A 232 -11.37 15.87 6.09
N ASN A 233 -12.44 16.18 6.81
CA ASN A 233 -13.41 17.20 6.43
C ASN A 233 -13.55 18.21 7.57
N LEU A 234 -12.80 19.31 7.46
CA LEU A 234 -12.75 20.34 8.50
C LEU A 234 -14.05 21.14 8.58
N GLU A 235 -14.72 21.38 7.45
CA GLU A 235 -16.00 22.11 7.42
C GLU A 235 -17.07 21.36 8.21
N ALA A 236 -17.23 20.05 7.97
CA ALA A 236 -18.15 19.22 8.73
C ALA A 236 -17.79 19.17 10.23
N ALA A 237 -16.49 19.05 10.55
CA ALA A 237 -16.00 18.97 11.93
C ALA A 237 -16.39 20.19 12.79
N VAL A 238 -16.49 21.39 12.21
CA VAL A 238 -16.83 22.62 12.96
C VAL A 238 -18.28 23.10 12.76
N SER A 239 -19.06 22.41 11.91
CA SER A 239 -20.45 22.79 11.61
C SER A 239 -21.49 21.77 12.04
N SER A 240 -21.14 20.48 12.13
CA SER A 240 -22.12 19.43 12.43
C SER A 240 -22.57 19.45 13.89
N GLY A 241 -21.69 19.79 14.84
CA GLY A 241 -21.96 19.62 16.27
C GLY A 241 -22.22 18.16 16.68
N LEU A 242 -21.86 17.19 15.85
CA LEU A 242 -22.03 15.76 16.12
C LEU A 242 -20.67 15.05 16.16
N TYR A 243 -20.55 14.04 17.03
CA TYR A 243 -19.49 13.04 16.96
C TYR A 243 -20.02 11.69 17.45
N VAL A 244 -19.31 10.62 17.14
CA VAL A 244 -19.72 9.24 17.38
C VAL A 244 -18.59 8.50 18.08
N THR A 245 -18.94 7.68 19.08
CA THR A 245 -17.96 6.86 19.81
C THR A 245 -18.41 5.41 19.95
N GLY A 246 -17.44 4.53 20.11
CA GLY A 246 -17.64 3.19 20.66
C GLY A 246 -17.86 3.20 22.17
N LYS A 247 -17.92 2.01 22.76
CA LYS A 247 -18.05 1.78 24.21
C LYS A 247 -16.84 2.31 25.01
N ASP A 248 -15.68 2.39 24.38
CA ASP A 248 -14.43 2.91 24.94
C ASP A 248 -14.31 4.45 24.85
N ASN A 249 -15.38 5.14 24.46
CA ASN A 249 -15.41 6.59 24.19
C ASN A 249 -14.43 7.06 23.09
N TYR A 250 -14.05 6.15 22.19
CA TYR A 250 -13.15 6.44 21.08
C TYR A 250 -13.89 6.53 19.75
N GLY A 251 -13.36 7.31 18.81
CA GLY A 251 -13.95 7.54 17.48
C GLY A 251 -13.86 6.38 16.49
N SER A 252 -13.50 5.18 16.96
CA SER A 252 -13.44 3.94 16.20
C SER A 252 -13.65 2.74 17.13
N ILE A 253 -14.00 1.57 16.57
CA ILE A 253 -14.32 0.37 17.36
C ILE A 253 -13.41 -0.79 16.95
N SER A 254 -12.62 -1.31 17.89
CA SER A 254 -11.84 -2.54 17.73
C SER A 254 -12.55 -3.66 18.48
N LEU A 255 -13.18 -4.58 17.75
CA LEU A 255 -14.05 -5.62 18.32
C LEU A 255 -13.28 -6.84 18.84
N GLY A 256 -12.01 -7.00 18.44
CA GLY A 256 -11.26 -8.24 18.66
C GLY A 256 -11.84 -9.37 17.82
N ASN A 257 -11.87 -10.58 18.38
CA ASN A 257 -12.45 -11.74 17.70
C ASN A 257 -13.97 -11.67 17.64
N VAL A 258 -14.53 -11.99 16.48
CA VAL A 258 -15.98 -12.05 16.25
C VAL A 258 -16.38 -13.42 15.71
N THR A 259 -17.64 -13.80 15.92
CA THR A 259 -18.24 -14.97 15.26
C THR A 259 -19.07 -14.52 14.05
N ASP A 260 -19.87 -15.42 13.48
CA ASP A 260 -20.74 -15.08 12.35
C ASP A 260 -21.75 -13.98 12.71
N ASN A 261 -22.20 -13.97 13.97
CA ASN A 261 -23.16 -13.00 14.49
C ASN A 261 -22.49 -12.19 15.60
N PHE A 262 -22.43 -10.88 15.42
CA PHE A 262 -21.80 -10.01 16.41
C PHE A 262 -22.56 -8.69 16.53
N SER A 263 -22.49 -8.12 17.73
CA SER A 263 -23.14 -6.86 18.06
C SER A 263 -22.20 -5.95 18.81
N PHE A 264 -22.37 -4.65 18.62
CA PHE A 264 -21.60 -3.63 19.33
C PHE A 264 -22.41 -2.36 19.53
N GLU A 265 -22.03 -1.58 20.53
CA GLU A 265 -22.68 -0.32 20.88
C GLU A 265 -22.02 0.85 20.17
N VAL A 266 -22.85 1.75 19.66
CA VAL A 266 -22.44 3.01 19.06
C VAL A 266 -23.18 4.14 19.77
N THR A 267 -22.46 5.16 20.23
CA THR A 267 -23.03 6.32 20.88
C THR A 267 -22.85 7.56 20.01
N VAL A 268 -23.95 8.20 19.63
CA VAL A 268 -23.95 9.47 18.92
C VAL A 268 -24.12 10.58 19.94
N HIS A 269 -23.25 11.59 19.87
CA HIS A 269 -23.20 12.74 20.77
C HIS A 269 -23.58 14.00 20.01
N ASN A 270 -24.41 14.84 20.61
CA ASN A 270 -24.90 16.08 20.03
C ASN A 270 -24.53 17.28 20.91
N LEU A 271 -23.73 18.17 20.33
CA LEU A 271 -23.25 19.40 20.95
C LEU A 271 -24.15 20.62 20.64
N SER A 272 -25.12 20.47 19.73
CA SER A 272 -26.00 21.57 19.37
C SER A 272 -27.15 21.76 20.38
N GLN A 273 -27.80 22.92 20.28
CA GLN A 273 -28.97 23.27 21.09
C GLN A 273 -30.28 22.67 20.55
N GLU A 274 -30.23 21.89 19.47
CA GLU A 274 -31.40 21.31 18.82
C GLU A 274 -31.24 19.79 18.72
N ALA A 275 -32.35 19.05 18.94
CA ALA A 275 -32.36 17.62 18.73
C ALA A 275 -32.14 17.30 17.24
N LYS A 276 -31.43 16.21 16.95
CA LYS A 276 -31.14 15.78 15.58
C LYS A 276 -31.74 14.41 15.29
N SER A 277 -32.47 14.33 14.19
CA SER A 277 -33.04 13.07 13.68
C SER A 277 -32.11 12.49 12.61
N LEU A 278 -31.56 11.31 12.90
CA LEU A 278 -30.55 10.67 12.05
C LEU A 278 -31.01 9.29 11.63
N ARG A 279 -30.83 8.96 10.35
CA ARG A 279 -30.91 7.57 9.87
C ARG A 279 -29.49 7.00 9.85
N TYR A 280 -29.34 5.75 10.26
CA TYR A 280 -28.06 5.07 10.13
C TYR A 280 -28.11 3.87 9.18
N GLU A 281 -26.95 3.54 8.63
CA GLU A 281 -26.70 2.31 7.89
C GLU A 281 -25.31 1.79 8.24
N THR A 282 -25.10 0.48 8.08
CA THR A 282 -23.80 -0.16 8.36
C THR A 282 -23.34 -0.93 7.14
N GLU A 283 -22.19 -0.54 6.58
CA GLU A 283 -21.51 -1.33 5.55
C GLU A 283 -20.64 -2.38 6.21
N LEU A 284 -20.79 -3.64 5.81
CA LEU A 284 -19.91 -4.74 6.19
C LEU A 284 -19.03 -5.12 5.00
N LEU A 285 -17.72 -5.12 5.23
CA LEU A 285 -16.66 -5.36 4.27
C LEU A 285 -15.72 -6.46 4.77
N THR A 286 -14.96 -7.02 3.83
CA THR A 286 -13.82 -7.91 4.07
C THR A 286 -12.70 -7.60 3.05
N ASP A 287 -11.54 -8.22 3.21
CA ASP A 287 -10.49 -8.18 2.19
C ASP A 287 -10.88 -8.93 0.91
N LYS A 288 -10.45 -8.43 -0.24
CA LYS A 288 -10.51 -9.14 -1.52
C LYS A 288 -9.22 -9.96 -1.72
N VAL A 289 -9.40 -11.21 -2.15
CA VAL A 289 -8.32 -12.15 -2.48
C VAL A 289 -8.29 -12.38 -3.99
N ASN A 290 -7.10 -12.41 -4.59
CA ASN A 290 -6.90 -12.88 -5.96
C ASN A 290 -6.99 -14.42 -5.97
N PRO A 291 -7.99 -15.02 -6.63
CA PRO A 291 -8.18 -16.47 -6.60
C PRO A 291 -7.09 -17.25 -7.36
N GLU A 292 -6.41 -16.62 -8.32
CA GLU A 292 -5.35 -17.28 -9.09
C GLU A 292 -4.03 -17.34 -8.30
N GLU A 293 -3.76 -16.31 -7.51
CA GLU A 293 -2.50 -16.19 -6.74
C GLU A 293 -2.62 -16.60 -5.28
N GLY A 294 -3.85 -16.66 -4.73
CA GLY A 294 -4.09 -16.87 -3.31
C GLY A 294 -3.57 -15.73 -2.42
N ARG A 295 -3.57 -14.49 -2.94
CA ARG A 295 -2.99 -13.31 -2.27
C ARG A 295 -4.02 -12.21 -2.09
N PHE A 296 -3.91 -11.46 -1.00
CA PHE A 296 -4.69 -10.23 -0.81
C PHE A 296 -4.39 -9.23 -1.92
N THR A 297 -5.43 -8.62 -2.48
CA THR A 297 -5.29 -7.54 -3.47
C THR A 297 -5.10 -6.17 -2.84
N LEU A 298 -5.14 -6.09 -1.49
CA LEU A 298 -5.14 -4.84 -0.72
C LEU A 298 -6.28 -3.89 -1.13
N THR A 299 -7.43 -4.46 -1.48
CA THR A 299 -8.68 -3.75 -1.74
C THR A 299 -9.82 -4.47 -1.02
N SER A 300 -10.85 -3.74 -0.62
CA SER A 300 -12.00 -4.33 0.07
C SER A 300 -13.01 -4.95 -0.89
N ARG A 301 -13.81 -5.86 -0.35
CA ARG A 301 -15.05 -6.38 -0.93
C ARG A 301 -16.21 -5.97 -0.01
N LEU A 302 -17.25 -5.35 -0.57
CA LEU A 302 -18.50 -5.14 0.13
C LEU A 302 -19.24 -6.49 0.25
N LEU A 303 -19.63 -6.87 1.46
CA LEU A 303 -20.43 -8.06 1.73
C LEU A 303 -21.92 -7.73 1.76
N LYS A 304 -22.30 -6.75 2.59
CA LYS A 304 -23.70 -6.35 2.79
C LYS A 304 -23.80 -4.97 3.42
N THR A 305 -24.86 -4.25 3.09
CA THR A 305 -25.28 -3.03 3.80
C THR A 305 -26.51 -3.34 4.64
N TYR A 306 -26.47 -2.99 5.92
CA TYR A 306 -27.56 -3.18 6.88
C TYR A 306 -28.20 -1.82 7.14
N LEU A 307 -29.49 -1.70 6.84
CA LEU A 307 -30.23 -0.47 7.08
C LEU A 307 -30.67 -0.40 8.54
N GLY A 308 -30.37 0.72 9.17
CA GLY A 308 -30.84 1.06 10.50
C GLY A 308 -32.16 1.82 10.49
N GLU A 309 -32.68 2.02 11.68
CA GLU A 309 -33.83 2.89 11.93
C GLU A 309 -33.44 4.37 12.00
N ILE A 310 -34.46 5.23 12.14
CA ILE A 310 -34.26 6.63 12.47
C ILE A 310 -34.14 6.75 13.99
N ILE A 311 -33.15 7.50 14.46
CA ILE A 311 -32.95 7.80 15.87
C ILE A 311 -33.01 9.30 16.10
N GLU A 312 -33.47 9.68 17.29
CA GLU A 312 -33.42 11.05 17.78
C GLU A 312 -32.28 11.18 18.79
N VAL A 313 -31.37 12.12 18.54
CA VAL A 313 -30.29 12.47 19.45
C VAL A 313 -30.64 13.82 20.10
N PRO A 314 -30.90 13.86 21.42
CA PRO A 314 -31.36 15.08 22.09
C PRO A 314 -30.32 16.20 22.02
N ALA A 315 -30.77 17.45 22.07
CA ALA A 315 -29.91 18.62 22.20
C ALA A 315 -28.98 18.50 23.43
N ASN A 316 -27.71 18.87 23.27
CA ASN A 316 -26.68 18.76 24.32
C ASN A 316 -26.61 17.38 24.99
N GLY A 317 -26.98 16.31 24.28
CA GLY A 317 -27.09 14.96 24.84
C GLY A 317 -26.53 13.90 23.92
N GLN A 318 -26.82 12.64 24.23
CA GLN A 318 -26.32 11.50 23.48
C GLN A 318 -27.39 10.41 23.35
N LYS A 319 -27.24 9.55 22.35
CA LYS A 319 -28.06 8.36 22.14
C LYS A 319 -27.16 7.17 21.81
N THR A 320 -27.30 6.10 22.58
CA THR A 320 -26.63 4.82 22.32
C THR A 320 -27.58 3.89 21.57
N ILE A 321 -27.05 3.21 20.57
CA ILE A 321 -27.72 2.16 19.80
C ILE A 321 -26.85 0.90 19.75
N THR A 322 -27.48 -0.24 19.50
CA THR A 322 -26.79 -1.51 19.28
C THR A 322 -26.87 -1.88 17.81
N ILE A 323 -25.71 -2.03 17.17
CA ILE A 323 -25.58 -2.56 15.82
C ILE A 323 -25.45 -4.06 15.91
N THR A 324 -26.21 -4.81 15.12
CA THR A 324 -26.15 -6.28 15.05
C THR A 324 -25.97 -6.71 13.61
N LEU A 325 -24.92 -7.50 13.35
CA LEU A 325 -24.54 -7.95 12.02
C LEU A 325 -24.51 -9.48 11.98
N ASP A 326 -24.96 -10.04 10.86
CA ASP A 326 -24.92 -11.47 10.56
C ASP A 326 -24.17 -11.71 9.25
N ALA A 327 -22.99 -12.30 9.36
CA ALA A 327 -22.10 -12.63 8.25
C ALA A 327 -22.11 -14.13 7.89
N SER A 328 -22.98 -14.94 8.52
CA SER A 328 -23.00 -16.41 8.36
C SER A 328 -23.09 -16.88 6.91
N ALA A 329 -23.86 -16.16 6.08
CA ALA A 329 -24.01 -16.45 4.66
C ALA A 329 -22.70 -16.38 3.85
N PHE A 330 -21.65 -15.72 4.38
CA PHE A 330 -20.36 -15.55 3.71
C PHE A 330 -19.28 -16.49 4.27
N THR A 331 -19.53 -17.16 5.40
CA THR A 331 -18.49 -17.85 6.15
C THR A 331 -17.85 -19.00 5.38
N GLU A 332 -18.64 -19.79 4.65
CA GLU A 332 -18.11 -20.91 3.86
C GLU A 332 -17.14 -20.41 2.76
N GLU A 333 -17.57 -19.41 1.97
CA GLU A 333 -16.77 -18.85 0.89
C GLU A 333 -15.49 -18.18 1.42
N LEU A 334 -15.62 -17.35 2.45
CA LEU A 334 -14.50 -16.57 2.99
C LEU A 334 -13.50 -17.47 3.72
N SER A 335 -13.94 -18.52 4.40
CA SER A 335 -13.03 -19.48 5.05
C SER A 335 -12.25 -20.31 4.03
N GLN A 336 -12.77 -20.52 2.82
CA GLN A 336 -12.01 -21.16 1.74
C GLN A 336 -10.92 -20.22 1.19
N GLN A 337 -11.22 -18.92 1.06
CA GLN A 337 -10.27 -17.92 0.55
C GLN A 337 -9.21 -17.52 1.60
N MET A 338 -9.60 -17.50 2.88
CA MET A 338 -8.80 -17.01 4.00
C MET A 338 -8.90 -18.01 5.17
N PRO A 339 -8.18 -19.15 5.08
CA PRO A 339 -8.39 -20.31 5.96
C PRO A 339 -8.02 -20.09 7.43
N ASN A 340 -7.20 -19.08 7.72
CA ASN A 340 -6.75 -18.75 9.08
C ASN A 340 -7.57 -17.61 9.72
N GLY A 341 -8.74 -17.31 9.16
CA GLY A 341 -9.58 -16.20 9.58
C GLY A 341 -9.40 -14.94 8.73
N TYR A 342 -10.34 -14.02 8.88
CA TYR A 342 -10.46 -12.84 8.03
C TYR A 342 -11.11 -11.67 8.77
N TYR A 343 -10.85 -10.46 8.29
CA TYR A 343 -11.45 -9.27 8.86
C TYR A 343 -12.91 -9.11 8.43
N LEU A 344 -13.76 -8.77 9.40
CA LEU A 344 -15.12 -8.28 9.19
C LEU A 344 -15.15 -6.85 9.72
N GLU A 345 -15.23 -5.90 8.82
CA GLU A 345 -14.98 -4.48 9.11
C GLU A 345 -15.93 -3.57 8.35
N GLY A 346 -15.90 -2.29 8.66
CA GLY A 346 -16.62 -1.30 7.88
C GLY A 346 -16.95 -0.04 8.63
N PHE A 347 -18.08 0.56 8.28
CA PHE A 347 -18.50 1.85 8.79
C PHE A 347 -19.97 1.83 9.16
N VAL A 348 -20.28 2.40 10.32
CA VAL A 348 -21.63 2.85 10.64
C VAL A 348 -21.72 4.30 10.21
N ARG A 349 -22.65 4.62 9.30
CA ARG A 349 -22.85 5.94 8.72
C ARG A 349 -24.17 6.50 9.23
N PHE A 350 -24.13 7.72 9.75
CA PHE A 350 -25.32 8.47 10.15
C PHE A 350 -25.48 9.64 9.19
N VAL A 351 -26.70 9.85 8.71
CA VAL A 351 -27.08 10.98 7.86
C VAL A 351 -28.36 11.60 8.39
N ASP A 352 -28.58 12.88 8.11
CA ASP A 352 -29.84 13.54 8.43
C ASP A 352 -31.01 12.82 7.75
N SER A 353 -32.07 12.51 8.51
CA SER A 353 -33.22 11.77 7.99
C SER A 353 -33.98 12.52 6.89
N ASN A 354 -33.86 13.84 6.85
CA ASN A 354 -34.55 14.71 5.90
C ASN A 354 -33.65 15.14 4.72
N ASN A 355 -32.33 15.04 4.86
CA ASN A 355 -31.38 15.35 3.79
C ASN A 355 -30.09 14.51 3.92
N GLN A 356 -29.96 13.48 3.08
CA GLN A 356 -28.83 12.55 3.13
C GLN A 356 -27.45 13.18 2.83
N GLN A 357 -27.40 14.44 2.34
CA GLN A 357 -26.13 15.17 2.16
C GLN A 357 -25.70 16.00 3.38
N ASN A 358 -26.57 16.15 4.39
CA ASN A 358 -26.28 16.91 5.60
C ASN A 358 -25.93 15.99 6.78
N ASN A 359 -25.08 16.48 7.68
CA ASN A 359 -24.75 15.83 8.96
C ASN A 359 -24.20 14.40 8.82
N GLN A 360 -23.34 14.15 7.81
CA GLN A 360 -22.70 12.85 7.66
C GLN A 360 -21.63 12.66 8.75
N VAL A 361 -21.98 11.92 9.81
CA VAL A 361 -20.99 11.43 10.77
C VAL A 361 -20.87 9.91 10.67
N THR A 362 -19.66 9.40 10.85
CA THR A 362 -19.36 7.99 10.67
C THR A 362 -18.49 7.47 11.81
N ILE A 363 -18.50 6.15 12.00
CA ILE A 363 -17.57 5.47 12.89
C ILE A 363 -17.08 4.17 12.24
N PRO A 364 -15.77 3.98 12.05
CA PRO A 364 -15.24 2.72 11.58
C PRO A 364 -15.25 1.66 12.68
N PHE A 365 -15.45 0.41 12.29
CA PHE A 365 -15.27 -0.76 13.14
C PHE A 365 -14.44 -1.83 12.43
N VAL A 366 -13.74 -2.66 13.21
CA VAL A 366 -13.02 -3.84 12.72
C VAL A 366 -13.13 -4.96 13.75
N GLY A 367 -13.46 -6.15 13.27
CA GLY A 367 -13.37 -7.41 14.01
C GLY A 367 -12.66 -8.47 13.18
N PHE A 368 -12.18 -9.52 13.84
CA PHE A 368 -11.52 -10.65 13.20
C PHE A 368 -12.33 -11.93 13.38
N LYS A 369 -12.79 -12.53 12.28
CA LYS A 369 -13.48 -13.82 12.31
C LYS A 369 -12.45 -14.94 12.42
N GLY A 370 -12.17 -15.36 13.64
CA GLY A 370 -11.13 -16.34 13.96
C GLY A 370 -10.52 -16.05 15.33
N GLU A 371 -9.25 -16.43 15.50
CA GLU A 371 -8.46 -16.14 16.70
C GLU A 371 -7.22 -15.32 16.31
N PHE A 372 -7.36 -13.99 16.34
CA PHE A 372 -6.29 -13.07 15.91
C PHE A 372 -5.00 -13.27 16.71
N GLU A 373 -5.12 -13.49 18.02
CA GLU A 373 -4.03 -13.73 18.95
C GLU A 373 -3.23 -15.01 18.66
N ASN A 374 -3.82 -15.97 17.94
CA ASN A 374 -3.22 -17.26 17.64
C ASN A 374 -2.75 -17.39 16.18
N LEU A 375 -2.78 -16.30 15.41
CA LEU A 375 -2.19 -16.28 14.07
C LEU A 375 -0.70 -16.65 14.15
N ALA A 376 -0.24 -17.41 13.15
CA ALA A 376 1.13 -17.90 13.12
C ALA A 376 2.14 -16.73 13.12
N VAL A 377 2.95 -16.64 14.18
CA VAL A 377 3.98 -15.60 14.34
C VAL A 377 5.15 -15.83 13.38
N VAL A 378 5.48 -17.10 13.13
CA VAL A 378 6.63 -17.51 12.31
C VAL A 378 6.12 -18.37 11.17
N GLU A 379 6.57 -18.08 9.94
CA GLU A 379 6.30 -18.92 8.78
C GLU A 379 6.79 -20.35 9.02
N GLU A 380 6.07 -21.34 8.51
CA GLU A 380 6.44 -22.74 8.64
C GLU A 380 7.87 -23.00 8.13
N SER A 381 8.55 -23.98 8.73
CA SER A 381 9.95 -24.24 8.40
C SER A 381 10.14 -24.62 6.92
N ILE A 382 11.26 -24.19 6.32
CA ILE A 382 11.58 -24.52 4.92
C ILE A 382 11.60 -26.03 4.65
N TYR A 383 11.93 -26.83 5.67
CA TYR A 383 11.93 -28.29 5.62
C TYR A 383 10.53 -28.86 5.43
N GLN A 384 9.55 -28.35 6.19
CA GLN A 384 8.15 -28.75 6.10
C GLN A 384 7.50 -28.23 4.82
N LEU A 385 7.73 -26.96 4.47
CA LEU A 385 7.25 -26.37 3.22
C LEU A 385 7.70 -27.21 2.01
N LYS A 386 9.00 -27.54 1.92
CA LYS A 386 9.52 -28.41 0.86
C LYS A 386 8.98 -29.84 0.90
N ALA A 387 8.64 -30.37 2.07
CA ALA A 387 8.01 -31.68 2.19
C ALA A 387 6.57 -31.69 1.65
N LYS A 388 5.84 -30.57 1.79
CA LYS A 388 4.50 -30.35 1.23
C LYS A 388 4.51 -29.92 -0.25
N GLY A 389 5.67 -29.53 -0.78
CA GLY A 389 5.78 -28.90 -2.10
C GLY A 389 5.29 -27.45 -2.10
N GLU A 390 5.26 -26.82 -0.94
CA GLU A 390 4.91 -25.43 -0.71
C GLU A 390 6.17 -24.55 -0.70
N LYS A 391 5.96 -23.23 -0.76
CA LYS A 391 7.02 -22.23 -0.91
C LYS A 391 6.84 -21.13 0.13
N GLY A 392 7.95 -20.75 0.77
CA GLY A 392 7.98 -19.65 1.73
C GLY A 392 7.79 -18.30 1.03
N PHE A 393 7.21 -17.34 1.73
CA PHE A 393 6.81 -16.05 1.19
C PHE A 393 7.96 -15.26 0.59
N TYR A 394 9.14 -15.32 1.23
CA TYR A 394 10.37 -14.65 0.77
C TYR A 394 11.41 -15.61 0.20
N PHE A 395 11.08 -16.89 0.02
CA PHE A 395 12.06 -17.89 -0.41
C PHE A 395 12.33 -17.79 -1.92
N ASP A 396 13.59 -17.58 -2.29
CA ASP A 396 14.03 -17.61 -3.68
C ASP A 396 14.27 -19.07 -4.14
N GLU A 397 13.43 -19.55 -5.06
CA GLU A 397 13.56 -20.89 -5.64
C GLU A 397 14.60 -20.99 -6.76
N SER A 398 15.30 -19.89 -7.09
CA SER A 398 16.38 -19.93 -8.08
C SER A 398 17.50 -20.91 -7.69
N GLY A 399 18.10 -21.52 -8.70
CA GLY A 399 19.17 -22.51 -8.54
C GLY A 399 18.69 -23.96 -8.67
N PRO A 400 19.56 -24.92 -8.32
CA PRO A 400 19.23 -26.35 -8.37
C PRO A 400 18.08 -26.72 -7.43
N LYS A 401 17.40 -27.83 -7.73
CA LYS A 401 16.39 -28.41 -6.84
C LYS A 401 16.97 -28.58 -5.44
N ASP A 402 16.20 -28.14 -4.45
CA ASP A 402 16.55 -28.20 -3.02
C ASP A 402 17.80 -27.39 -2.61
N ASP A 403 18.20 -26.39 -3.41
CA ASP A 403 19.19 -25.39 -3.00
C ASP A 403 18.63 -24.44 -1.92
N ILE A 404 19.17 -24.57 -0.71
CA ILE A 404 18.85 -23.73 0.45
C ILE A 404 20.14 -23.05 0.93
N TYR A 405 20.71 -22.22 0.06
CA TYR A 405 21.76 -21.28 0.44
C TYR A 405 21.34 -20.42 1.65
N VAL A 406 22.22 -20.28 2.63
CA VAL A 406 21.94 -19.61 3.92
C VAL A 406 21.59 -18.13 3.79
N GLY A 407 21.98 -17.49 2.68
CA GLY A 407 21.63 -16.11 2.39
C GLY A 407 20.21 -15.92 1.82
N LYS A 408 19.48 -17.02 1.53
CA LYS A 408 18.04 -16.96 1.21
C LYS A 408 17.23 -16.69 2.48
N HIS A 409 15.99 -16.25 2.34
CA HIS A 409 15.13 -15.87 3.45
C HIS A 409 14.07 -16.95 3.73
N PHE A 410 14.12 -17.55 4.93
CA PHE A 410 13.22 -18.62 5.35
C PHE A 410 13.31 -18.88 6.86
N THR A 411 12.33 -19.59 7.41
CA THR A 411 12.42 -20.19 8.76
C THR A 411 13.20 -21.50 8.68
N GLY A 412 14.30 -21.62 9.42
CA GLY A 412 15.11 -22.84 9.44
C GLY A 412 16.21 -22.78 10.49
N LEU A 413 17.06 -23.80 10.50
CA LEU A 413 18.22 -23.87 11.39
C LEU A 413 19.48 -23.60 10.59
N VAL A 414 20.44 -22.90 11.19
CA VAL A 414 21.77 -22.64 10.63
C VAL A 414 22.84 -23.29 11.50
N THR A 415 23.99 -23.60 10.90
CA THR A 415 25.15 -24.16 11.58
C THR A 415 26.44 -23.67 10.93
N LEU A 416 27.59 -23.96 11.54
CA LEU A 416 28.91 -23.62 11.02
C LEU A 416 29.51 -24.84 10.31
N GLY A 417 30.09 -24.61 9.12
CA GLY A 417 30.82 -25.62 8.37
C GLY A 417 32.33 -25.37 8.42
N THR A 418 33.13 -26.43 8.41
CA THR A 418 34.60 -26.34 8.32
C THR A 418 35.09 -27.45 7.39
N ASP A 419 36.08 -27.23 6.53
CA ASP A 419 36.59 -28.34 5.71
C ASP A 419 37.61 -29.19 6.49
N THR A 420 37.62 -30.50 6.23
CA THR A 420 38.66 -31.40 6.76
C THR A 420 39.77 -31.55 5.73
N ASN A 421 40.91 -30.89 5.98
CA ASN A 421 42.07 -30.98 5.10
C ASN A 421 42.98 -32.16 5.51
N VAL A 422 43.52 -32.86 4.52
CA VAL A 422 44.42 -34.02 4.73
C VAL A 422 45.90 -33.69 4.57
N SER A 423 46.24 -32.58 3.90
CA SER A 423 47.62 -32.16 3.63
C SER A 423 48.15 -31.14 4.64
N THR A 424 47.28 -30.30 5.19
CA THR A 424 47.61 -29.20 6.11
C THR A 424 46.48 -29.03 7.12
N ALA A 425 46.75 -28.34 8.24
CA ALA A 425 45.71 -28.01 9.20
C ALA A 425 44.70 -27.01 8.61
N THR A 426 43.41 -27.16 8.95
CA THR A 426 42.39 -26.18 8.60
C THR A 426 42.57 -24.90 9.42
N ILE A 427 42.73 -23.77 8.73
CA ILE A 427 43.03 -22.47 9.34
C ILE A 427 41.83 -21.51 9.38
N SER A 428 40.72 -21.86 8.71
CA SER A 428 39.50 -21.05 8.63
C SER A 428 38.27 -21.94 8.47
N ASP A 429 37.11 -21.46 8.93
CA ASP A 429 35.81 -22.08 8.67
C ASP A 429 35.21 -21.60 7.32
N ASN A 430 34.11 -22.24 6.93
CA ASN A 430 33.38 -21.95 5.69
C ASN A 430 32.24 -20.93 5.89
N GLY A 431 32.12 -20.35 7.08
CA GLY A 431 30.97 -19.57 7.51
C GLY A 431 29.73 -20.41 7.81
N LEU A 432 28.60 -19.70 7.93
CA LEU A 432 27.30 -20.31 8.17
C LEU A 432 26.81 -21.08 6.94
N HIS A 433 26.08 -22.16 7.18
CA HIS A 433 25.22 -22.81 6.20
C HIS A 433 23.93 -23.31 6.84
N THR A 434 22.92 -23.60 6.03
CA THR A 434 21.65 -24.16 6.50
C THR A 434 21.85 -25.58 7.01
N LEU A 435 21.33 -25.90 8.20
CA LEU A 435 21.43 -27.24 8.75
C LEU A 435 20.67 -28.25 7.86
N GLY A 436 21.26 -29.42 7.64
CA GLY A 436 20.73 -30.45 6.76
C GLY A 436 21.07 -30.25 5.28
N THR A 437 21.75 -29.16 4.91
CA THR A 437 22.28 -28.98 3.55
C THR A 437 23.75 -29.34 3.45
N PHE A 438 24.14 -29.80 2.27
CA PHE A 438 25.51 -30.21 1.96
C PHE A 438 25.95 -29.63 0.62
N ARG A 439 27.23 -29.27 0.51
CA ARG A 439 27.80 -28.68 -0.70
C ARG A 439 27.89 -29.76 -1.80
N ASN A 440 27.29 -29.50 -2.96
CA ASN A 440 27.41 -30.35 -4.16
C ASN A 440 28.71 -30.03 -4.93
N GLN A 441 28.91 -30.69 -6.08
CA GLN A 441 30.10 -30.50 -6.93
C GLN A 441 30.24 -29.06 -7.46
N ASP A 442 29.13 -28.34 -7.64
CA ASP A 442 29.08 -26.95 -8.13
C ASP A 442 29.17 -25.91 -7.00
N GLY A 443 29.40 -26.35 -5.76
CA GLY A 443 29.48 -25.47 -4.60
C GLY A 443 28.12 -25.03 -4.02
N LYS A 444 27.00 -25.58 -4.49
CA LYS A 444 25.64 -25.26 -4.02
C LYS A 444 25.25 -26.10 -2.81
N PHE A 445 24.48 -25.52 -1.89
CA PHE A 445 24.08 -26.17 -0.64
C PHE A 445 22.70 -26.82 -0.79
N ILE A 446 22.68 -28.14 -1.00
CA ILE A 446 21.48 -28.91 -1.30
C ILE A 446 20.96 -29.63 -0.05
N LEU A 447 19.66 -29.57 0.21
CA LEU A 447 19.02 -30.29 1.31
C LEU A 447 19.20 -31.81 1.14
N GLY A 448 19.96 -32.42 2.05
CA GLY A 448 20.17 -33.87 2.07
C GLY A 448 18.92 -34.59 2.55
N ARG A 449 18.62 -35.74 1.94
CA ARG A 449 17.49 -36.61 2.29
C ARG A 449 17.97 -38.02 2.61
N ASN A 450 17.34 -38.66 3.59
CA ASN A 450 17.59 -40.07 3.90
C ASN A 450 16.91 -40.99 2.86
N ASN A 451 17.07 -42.31 3.02
CA ASN A 451 16.46 -43.32 2.14
C ASN A 451 14.91 -43.30 2.13
N GLN A 452 14.28 -42.61 3.10
CA GLN A 452 12.84 -42.41 3.17
C GLN A 452 12.41 -41.06 2.55
N GLY A 453 13.34 -40.30 1.96
CA GLY A 453 13.10 -39.00 1.34
C GLY A 453 12.97 -37.83 2.33
N GLN A 454 13.22 -38.06 3.62
CA GLN A 454 13.09 -37.05 4.67
C GLN A 454 14.41 -36.28 4.89
N PRO A 455 14.35 -34.96 5.15
CA PRO A 455 15.54 -34.21 5.52
C PRO A 455 16.12 -34.69 6.85
N VAL A 456 17.46 -34.68 6.97
CA VAL A 456 18.15 -35.07 8.20
C VAL A 456 18.78 -33.84 8.84
N LEU A 457 18.30 -33.48 10.03
CA LEU A 457 18.82 -32.38 10.83
C LEU A 457 19.65 -32.97 11.98
N ALA A 458 20.97 -33.01 11.81
CA ALA A 458 21.88 -33.60 12.79
C ALA A 458 23.08 -32.68 13.04
N ILE A 459 23.60 -32.71 14.26
CA ILE A 459 24.79 -31.97 14.69
C ILE A 459 25.81 -32.91 15.33
N SER A 460 27.10 -32.56 15.23
CA SER A 460 28.20 -33.33 15.82
C SER A 460 29.00 -32.48 16.80
N PRO A 461 28.59 -32.35 18.08
CA PRO A 461 29.21 -31.46 19.08
C PRO A 461 30.56 -32.01 19.61
N ASN A 462 31.53 -32.26 18.73
CA ASN A 462 32.83 -32.87 19.04
C ASN A 462 34.00 -31.86 19.07
N ARG A 463 33.73 -30.55 19.08
CA ARG A 463 34.70 -29.43 19.07
C ARG A 463 35.60 -29.33 17.84
N ILE A 464 35.44 -30.23 16.87
CA ILE A 464 35.87 -30.01 15.50
C ILE A 464 34.73 -29.19 14.90
N PHE A 465 34.99 -28.00 14.35
CA PHE A 465 34.00 -26.99 13.95
C PHE A 465 33.08 -27.40 12.76
N TRP A 466 32.76 -28.70 12.66
CA TRP A 466 31.84 -29.31 11.72
C TRP A 466 30.49 -29.52 12.38
N GLN A 467 29.46 -28.82 11.90
CA GLN A 467 28.08 -28.94 12.40
C GLN A 467 27.97 -28.77 13.92
N THR A 468 28.65 -27.78 14.47
CA THR A 468 28.58 -27.42 15.90
C THR A 468 27.87 -26.09 16.09
N PHE A 469 26.97 -26.00 17.08
CA PHE A 469 26.52 -24.70 17.60
C PHE A 469 27.65 -24.06 18.40
N ASN A 470 28.10 -22.86 18.00
CA ASN A 470 28.85 -22.03 18.93
C ASN A 470 27.89 -21.60 20.03
N ARG A 471 28.22 -21.89 21.30
CA ARG A 471 27.60 -21.21 22.43
C ARG A 471 27.99 -19.73 22.32
N CYS A 472 27.04 -18.86 22.00
CA CYS A 472 27.12 -17.45 22.38
C CYS A 472 26.64 -17.32 23.83
#